data_AF-A0A3T0HZU5-F1
#
_entry.id   AF-A0A3T0HZU5-F1
#
_cell.length_a   1.000
_cell.length_b   1.000
_cell.length_c   1.000
_cell.angle_alpha   90.00
_cell.angle_beta   90.00
_cell.angle_gamma   90.00
#
_symmetry.space_group_name_H-M   'P 1'
#
loop_
_entity.id
_entity.type
_entity.pdbx_description
1 polymer ?
#
loop_
_entity_poly.entity_id
_entity_poly.type
_entity_poly.pdbx_seq_one_letter_code
_entity_poly.pdbx_strand_id
1 'polypeptide(L)'
;MENEDKVQIKFKVERELAEKFVLAAKLNKDYSVHVLNQLMIQYISDSFSNASKDVSRTSIKGFNSNQSNNYGNKEVQSSSSGNVHRNSNTKITSEMVKIAYEYAKKVYSGNLTRQEGKLAISKETGMNPGSAQDYITGFIAMIEGREYRRTMSNLGTEYFLENIKKDFGERAFQLAIEATEKHIKYYNSLGYGQLKAKEDIVRKLKEALGNFEF
;
A
#
# COMPACT_ATOMS: atom_id res chain seq x y z
N MET A 1 -23.76 35.34 14.45
CA MET A 1 -22.30 35.27 14.27
C MET A 1 -21.80 34.20 15.22
N GLU A 2 -21.63 32.98 14.73
CA GLU A 2 -21.08 31.87 15.51
C GLU A 2 -19.55 31.94 15.49
N ASN A 3 -18.95 31.89 16.68
CA ASN A 3 -17.52 31.75 16.86
C ASN A 3 -17.15 30.27 16.69
N GLU A 4 -16.43 29.93 15.62
CA GLU A 4 -15.77 28.64 15.49
C GLU A 4 -14.54 28.61 16.41
N ASP A 5 -14.62 27.86 17.51
CA ASP A 5 -13.48 27.56 18.37
C ASP A 5 -12.43 26.75 17.59
N LYS A 6 -11.44 27.45 17.02
CA LYS A 6 -10.28 26.82 16.38
C LYS A 6 -9.34 26.25 17.44
N VAL A 7 -9.37 24.93 17.60
CA VAL A 7 -8.38 24.21 18.40
C VAL A 7 -7.01 24.31 17.72
N GLN A 8 -6.11 25.13 18.28
CA GLN A 8 -4.72 25.21 17.83
C GLN A 8 -3.88 24.16 18.58
N ILE A 9 -3.44 23.13 17.86
CA ILE A 9 -2.49 22.15 18.38
C ILE A 9 -1.07 22.60 17.99
N LYS A 10 -0.26 22.98 18.99
CA LYS A 10 1.15 23.33 18.80
C LYS A 10 2.02 22.09 18.97
N PHE A 11 2.64 21.63 17.90
CA PHE A 11 3.64 20.57 17.95
C PHE A 11 5.04 21.18 18.14
N LYS A 12 5.79 20.70 19.14
CA LYS A 12 7.24 20.93 19.20
C LYS A 12 7.91 19.79 18.46
N VAL A 13 8.56 20.11 17.34
CA VAL A 13 9.43 19.16 16.66
C VAL A 13 10.73 19.07 17.44
N GLU A 14 11.09 17.87 17.89
CA GLU A 14 12.36 17.65 18.57
C GLU A 14 13.54 17.90 17.62
N ARG A 15 14.59 18.55 18.13
CA ARG A 15 15.76 18.96 17.33
C ARG A 15 16.40 17.78 16.60
N GLU A 16 16.50 16.64 17.29
CA GLU A 16 17.04 15.39 16.74
C GLU A 16 16.23 14.90 15.52
N LEU A 17 14.91 15.13 15.51
CA LEU A 17 14.07 14.78 14.39
C LEU A 17 14.32 15.69 13.18
N ALA A 18 14.39 17.01 13.41
CA ALA A 18 14.71 17.95 12.34
C ALA A 18 16.08 17.61 11.72
N GLU A 19 17.05 17.21 12.54
CA GLU A 19 18.36 16.76 12.08
C GLU A 19 18.30 15.45 11.28
N LYS A 20 17.49 14.47 11.71
CA LYS A 20 17.24 13.24 10.94
C LYS A 20 16.55 13.52 9.60
N PHE A 21 15.60 14.47 9.55
CA PHE A 21 14.98 14.91 8.29
C PHE A 21 15.98 15.59 7.37
N VAL A 22 16.77 16.51 7.89
CA VAL A 22 17.80 17.21 7.12
C VAL A 22 18.85 16.21 6.61
N LEU A 23 19.23 15.22 7.43
CA LEU A 23 20.16 14.18 7.03
C LEU A 23 19.55 13.26 5.97
N ALA A 24 18.30 12.83 6.12
CA ALA A 24 17.59 12.03 5.13
C ALA A 24 17.43 12.78 3.80
N ALA A 25 17.10 14.08 3.85
CA ALA A 25 17.03 14.95 2.67
C ALA A 25 18.39 15.10 1.98
N LYS A 26 19.49 15.16 2.75
CA LYS A 26 20.86 15.26 2.21
C LYS A 26 21.40 13.93 1.66
N LEU A 27 21.05 12.80 2.29
CA LEU A 27 21.47 11.46 1.86
C LEU A 27 20.68 10.98 0.64
N ASN A 28 19.43 11.43 0.50
CA ASN A 28 18.61 11.17 -0.66
C ASN A 28 18.96 12.18 -1.76
N LYS A 29 20.05 11.92 -2.50
CA LYS A 29 20.61 12.81 -3.54
C LYS A 29 19.58 13.33 -4.57
N ASP A 30 18.42 12.68 -4.69
CA ASP A 30 17.36 13.01 -5.66
C ASP A 30 16.11 13.70 -5.09
N TYR A 31 16.08 14.17 -3.83
CA TYR A 31 14.92 14.91 -3.26
C TYR A 31 13.56 14.29 -3.59
N SER A 32 13.44 12.96 -3.58
CA SER A 32 12.15 12.32 -3.81
C SER A 32 11.21 12.72 -2.67
N VAL A 33 10.31 13.66 -2.95
CA VAL A 33 9.23 14.14 -2.05
C VAL A 33 8.51 12.95 -1.40
N HIS A 34 8.46 11.83 -2.12
CA HIS A 34 7.88 10.59 -1.64
C HIS A 34 8.61 10.00 -0.42
N VAL A 35 9.94 9.94 -0.42
CA VAL A 35 10.72 9.41 0.72
C VAL A 35 10.55 10.30 1.95
N LEU A 36 10.54 11.62 1.76
CA LEU A 36 10.30 12.57 2.85
C LEU A 36 8.89 12.41 3.43
N ASN A 37 7.88 12.22 2.59
CA ASN A 37 6.51 11.97 3.03
C ASN A 37 6.40 10.64 3.81
N GLN A 38 7.07 9.58 3.38
CA GLN A 38 7.07 8.31 4.11
C GLN A 38 7.73 8.43 5.48
N LEU A 39 8.87 9.12 5.57
CA LEU A 39 9.54 9.38 6.84
C LEU A 39 8.66 10.23 7.78
N MET A 40 7.94 11.21 7.25
CA MET A 40 6.96 12.01 8.01
C MET A 40 5.80 11.16 8.53
N ILE A 41 5.18 10.34 7.67
CA ILE A 41 4.07 9.47 8.06
C ILE A 41 4.51 8.49 9.15
N GLN A 42 5.66 7.85 8.96
CA GLN A 42 6.22 6.92 9.94
C GLN A 42 6.47 7.61 11.27
N TYR A 43 7.10 8.79 11.26
CA TYR A 43 7.34 9.55 12.48
C TYR A 43 6.05 9.93 13.22
N ILE A 44 5.06 10.43 12.49
CA ILE A 44 3.76 10.81 13.07
C ILE A 44 3.12 9.57 13.70
N SER A 45 3.08 8.45 12.97
CA SER A 45 2.54 7.18 13.46
C SER A 45 3.23 6.69 14.75
N ASP A 46 4.56 6.73 14.78
CA ASP A 46 5.34 6.31 15.94
C ASP A 46 5.13 7.25 17.13
N SER A 47 5.05 8.55 16.88
CA SER A 47 4.80 9.56 17.91
C SER A 47 3.43 9.40 18.56
N PHE A 48 2.39 9.18 17.77
CA PHE A 48 1.04 8.88 18.29
C PHE A 48 1.00 7.52 19.02
N SER A 49 1.69 6.52 18.50
CA SER A 49 1.80 5.20 19.15
C SER A 49 2.53 5.27 20.49
N ASN A 50 3.54 6.12 20.62
CA ASN A 50 4.27 6.31 21.88
C ASN A 50 3.47 7.17 22.86
N ALA A 51 2.89 8.29 22.40
CA ALA A 51 2.03 9.13 23.23
C ALA A 51 0.82 8.35 23.77
N SER A 52 0.19 7.50 22.97
CA SER A 52 -0.93 6.66 23.43
C SER A 52 -0.51 5.61 24.47
N LYS A 53 0.70 5.06 24.38
CA LYS A 53 1.26 4.17 25.41
C LYS A 53 1.50 4.93 26.73
N ASP A 54 1.94 6.18 26.66
CA ASP A 54 2.16 7.00 27.85
C ASP A 54 0.85 7.46 28.49
N VAL A 55 -0.16 7.81 27.69
CA VAL A 55 -1.53 8.07 28.17
C VAL A 55 -2.15 6.84 28.84
N SER A 56 -1.90 5.65 28.27
CA SER A 56 -2.37 4.37 28.83
C SER A 56 -1.67 4.02 30.15
N ARG A 57 -0.42 4.44 30.37
CA ARG A 57 0.29 4.26 31.64
C ARG A 57 -0.13 5.26 32.72
N THR A 58 -0.55 6.46 32.32
CA THR A 58 -0.90 7.55 33.26
C THR A 58 -2.35 7.46 33.75
N SER A 59 -3.23 6.73 33.05
CA SER A 59 -4.66 6.62 33.39
C SER A 59 -5.05 5.38 34.20
N ILE A 60 -4.13 4.46 34.54
CA ILE A 60 -4.42 3.31 35.42
C ILE A 60 -4.21 3.72 36.89
N LYS A 61 -5.08 4.61 37.37
CA LYS A 61 -5.40 4.73 38.81
C LYS A 61 -6.85 5.15 39.08
N GLY A 62 -7.72 5.22 38.06
CA GLY A 62 -9.03 5.83 38.27
C GLY A 62 -10.20 5.39 37.38
N PHE A 63 -10.14 4.29 36.62
CA PHE A 63 -11.31 3.82 35.88
C PHE A 63 -11.49 2.31 35.99
N ASN A 64 -12.54 1.92 36.72
CA ASN A 64 -13.12 0.59 36.75
C ASN A 64 -13.67 0.25 35.35
N SER A 65 -13.12 -0.80 34.75
CA SER A 65 -13.64 -1.39 33.52
C SER A 65 -14.91 -2.20 33.83
N ASN A 66 -16.06 -1.54 33.72
CA ASN A 66 -17.34 -2.22 33.48
C ASN A 66 -18.16 -1.34 32.53
N GLN A 67 -17.88 -1.45 31.24
CA GLN A 67 -18.85 -1.19 30.18
C GLN A 67 -18.39 -1.86 28.89
N SER A 68 -18.80 -3.12 28.76
CA SER A 68 -19.10 -3.74 27.47
C SER A 68 -20.21 -2.96 26.78
N ASN A 69 -19.94 -2.42 25.59
CA ASN A 69 -20.97 -1.98 24.61
C ASN A 69 -20.34 -2.20 23.22
N ASN A 70 -20.53 -3.35 22.56
CA ASN A 70 -21.75 -3.83 21.89
C ASN A 70 -22.13 -2.95 20.69
N TYR A 71 -21.44 -3.12 19.55
CA TYR A 71 -21.93 -2.68 18.25
C TYR A 71 -22.87 -3.75 17.69
N GLY A 72 -24.12 -3.66 18.11
CA GLY A 72 -25.23 -4.46 17.62
C GLY A 72 -25.65 -4.06 16.20
N ASN A 73 -25.95 -5.10 15.43
CA ASN A 73 -26.68 -5.09 14.17
C ASN A 73 -27.85 -4.10 14.17
N LYS A 74 -28.00 -3.33 13.09
CA LYS A 74 -29.31 -2.85 12.64
C LYS A 74 -29.56 -3.36 11.22
N GLU A 75 -30.45 -4.33 11.15
CA GLU A 75 -31.15 -4.72 9.94
C GLU A 75 -31.96 -3.54 9.39
N VAL A 76 -31.93 -3.37 8.07
CA VAL A 76 -32.99 -2.72 7.31
C VAL A 76 -33.27 -3.60 6.09
N GLN A 77 -34.35 -4.38 6.18
CA GLN A 77 -35.08 -4.95 5.04
C GLN A 77 -36.08 -3.88 4.54
N SER A 78 -36.53 -3.75 3.30
CA SER A 78 -36.27 -4.39 2.01
C SER A 78 -37.16 -3.68 0.98
N SER A 79 -36.71 -3.49 -0.26
CA SER A 79 -37.57 -3.64 -1.45
C SER A 79 -36.77 -3.64 -2.76
N SER A 80 -36.59 -4.85 -3.30
CA SER A 80 -36.80 -5.24 -4.70
C SER A 80 -35.96 -4.62 -5.83
N SER A 81 -34.91 -5.34 -6.27
CA SER A 81 -34.87 -6.00 -7.59
C SER A 81 -33.46 -6.49 -7.94
N GLY A 82 -33.37 -7.77 -8.33
CA GLY A 82 -32.20 -8.32 -9.01
C GLY A 82 -31.26 -9.15 -8.13
N ASN A 83 -31.64 -10.41 -7.89
CA ASN A 83 -30.73 -11.46 -7.47
C ASN A 83 -29.66 -11.65 -8.56
N VAL A 84 -28.52 -10.95 -8.46
CA VAL A 84 -27.37 -11.22 -9.31
C VAL A 84 -26.52 -12.26 -8.61
N HIS A 85 -26.70 -13.51 -9.03
CA HIS A 85 -25.69 -14.55 -8.89
C HIS A 85 -24.33 -13.95 -9.29
N ARG A 86 -23.43 -13.73 -8.33
CA ARG A 86 -22.07 -13.25 -8.61
C ARG A 86 -21.31 -14.37 -9.33
N ASN A 87 -21.34 -14.35 -10.66
CA ASN A 87 -20.42 -15.14 -11.47
C ASN A 87 -18.98 -14.69 -11.16
N SER A 88 -18.34 -15.46 -10.28
CA SER A 88 -17.06 -15.16 -9.64
C SER A 88 -15.87 -15.52 -10.50
N ASN A 89 -15.85 -15.09 -11.77
CA ASN A 89 -14.67 -15.25 -12.62
C ASN A 89 -14.60 -14.18 -13.73
N THR A 90 -14.72 -12.90 -13.35
CA THR A 90 -14.42 -11.80 -14.26
C THR A 90 -12.91 -11.73 -14.48
N LYS A 91 -12.49 -11.94 -15.73
CA LYS A 91 -11.09 -11.76 -16.15
C LYS A 91 -10.65 -10.33 -15.85
N ILE A 92 -9.53 -10.18 -15.13
CA ILE A 92 -8.98 -8.87 -14.79
C ILE A 92 -8.60 -8.12 -16.07
N THR A 93 -9.16 -6.94 -16.27
CA THR A 93 -8.92 -6.09 -17.44
C THR A 93 -7.71 -5.17 -17.24
N SER A 94 -7.21 -4.57 -18.31
CA SER A 94 -6.15 -3.55 -18.21
C SER A 94 -6.59 -2.34 -17.40
N GLU A 95 -7.85 -1.91 -17.53
CA GLU A 95 -8.38 -0.77 -16.78
C GLU A 95 -8.44 -1.05 -15.27
N MET A 96 -8.88 -2.25 -14.90
CA MET A 96 -8.83 -2.73 -13.51
C MET A 96 -7.41 -2.65 -12.92
N VAL A 97 -6.39 -3.01 -13.71
CA VAL A 97 -4.97 -2.95 -13.28
C VAL A 97 -4.52 -1.51 -13.05
N LYS A 98 -4.84 -0.59 -13.98
CA LYS A 98 -4.48 0.83 -13.86
C LYS A 98 -5.08 1.46 -12.60
N ILE A 99 -6.37 1.23 -12.38
CA ILE A 99 -7.07 1.74 -11.20
C ILE A 99 -6.49 1.12 -9.93
N ALA A 100 -6.22 -0.18 -9.91
CA ALA A 100 -5.59 -0.83 -8.76
C ALA A 100 -4.19 -0.26 -8.45
N TYR A 101 -3.41 0.10 -9.46
CA TYR A 101 -2.11 0.76 -9.29
C TYR A 101 -2.25 2.13 -8.61
N GLU A 102 -3.17 2.97 -9.08
CA GLU A 102 -3.41 4.30 -8.51
C GLU A 102 -3.86 4.22 -7.05
N TYR A 103 -4.76 3.30 -6.72
CA TYR A 103 -5.17 3.08 -5.33
C TYR A 103 -4.05 2.47 -4.49
N ALA A 104 -3.22 1.58 -5.04
CA ALA A 104 -2.07 1.04 -4.32
C ALA A 104 -1.05 2.12 -3.96
N LYS A 105 -0.81 3.11 -4.85
CA LYS A 105 -0.01 4.30 -4.54
C LYS A 105 -0.59 5.09 -3.38
N LYS A 106 -1.91 5.37 -3.39
CA LYS A 106 -2.61 6.08 -2.31
C LYS A 106 -2.55 5.33 -0.97
N VAL A 107 -2.61 4.00 -1.01
CA VAL A 107 -2.47 3.17 0.19
C VAL A 107 -1.03 3.24 0.71
N TYR A 108 -0.05 3.13 -0.17
CA TYR A 108 1.36 3.21 0.20
C TYR A 108 1.71 4.58 0.78
N SER A 109 1.23 5.67 0.21
CA SER A 109 1.42 7.04 0.73
C SER A 109 0.59 7.37 1.97
N GLY A 110 -0.10 6.40 2.58
CA GLY A 110 -0.89 6.61 3.79
C GLY A 110 -2.16 7.44 3.59
N ASN A 111 -2.54 7.78 2.35
CA ASN A 111 -3.78 8.51 2.07
C ASN A 111 -5.02 7.62 2.20
N LEU A 112 -4.86 6.31 2.10
CA LEU A 112 -5.92 5.32 2.30
C LEU A 112 -5.39 4.15 3.12
N THR A 113 -6.25 3.55 3.94
CA THR A 113 -5.98 2.22 4.50
C THR A 113 -6.08 1.15 3.40
N ARG A 114 -5.48 -0.03 3.64
CA ARG A 114 -5.62 -1.19 2.74
C ARG A 114 -7.09 -1.58 2.52
N GLN A 115 -7.90 -1.50 3.58
CA GLN A 115 -9.32 -1.83 3.51
C GLN A 115 -10.08 -0.85 2.62
N GLU A 116 -9.85 0.45 2.78
CA GLU A 116 -10.47 1.49 1.94
C GLU A 116 -10.03 1.36 0.49
N GLY A 117 -8.74 1.21 0.23
CA GLY A 117 -8.21 1.01 -1.14
C GLY A 117 -8.84 -0.22 -1.81
N LYS A 118 -8.90 -1.36 -1.10
CA LYS A 118 -9.54 -2.59 -1.61
C LYS A 118 -11.00 -2.36 -1.99
N LEU A 119 -11.77 -1.74 -1.10
CA LEU A 119 -13.20 -1.48 -1.33
C LEU A 119 -13.41 -0.48 -2.47
N ALA A 120 -12.57 0.55 -2.56
CA ALA A 120 -12.62 1.55 -3.62
C ALA A 120 -12.35 0.92 -5.00
N ILE A 121 -11.29 0.12 -5.14
CA ILE A 121 -10.99 -0.61 -6.39
C ILE A 121 -12.16 -1.51 -6.77
N SER A 122 -12.69 -2.29 -5.83
CA SER A 122 -13.78 -3.23 -6.11
C SER A 122 -15.06 -2.50 -6.52
N LYS A 123 -15.39 -1.38 -5.87
CA LYS A 123 -16.55 -0.55 -6.19
C LYS A 123 -16.44 0.10 -7.57
N GLU A 124 -15.26 0.64 -7.89
CA GLU A 124 -15.04 1.40 -9.12
C GLU A 124 -14.92 0.51 -10.35
N THR A 125 -14.34 -0.68 -10.19
CA THR A 125 -13.97 -1.53 -11.33
C THR A 125 -14.77 -2.82 -11.44
N GLY A 126 -15.47 -3.23 -10.37
CA GLY A 126 -16.06 -4.56 -10.25
C GLY A 126 -15.05 -5.68 -10.02
N MET A 127 -13.76 -5.36 -9.80
CA MET A 127 -12.73 -6.35 -9.45
C MET A 127 -13.10 -7.07 -8.15
N ASN A 128 -12.85 -8.39 -8.08
CA ASN A 128 -13.02 -9.15 -6.85
C ASN A 128 -12.16 -8.52 -5.72
N PRO A 129 -12.71 -8.31 -4.51
CA PRO A 129 -11.97 -7.71 -3.40
C PRO A 129 -10.68 -8.45 -3.03
N GLY A 130 -10.64 -9.78 -3.17
CA GLY A 130 -9.43 -10.57 -2.94
C GLY A 130 -8.35 -10.24 -3.95
N SER A 131 -8.71 -10.15 -5.23
CA SER A 131 -7.79 -9.68 -6.28
C SER A 131 -7.32 -8.25 -6.02
N ALA A 132 -8.22 -7.33 -5.66
CA ALA A 132 -7.84 -5.94 -5.34
C ALA A 132 -6.83 -5.87 -4.19
N GLN A 133 -7.03 -6.67 -3.15
CA GLN A 133 -6.09 -6.81 -2.02
C GLN A 133 -4.74 -7.35 -2.47
N ASP A 134 -4.73 -8.36 -3.34
CA ASP A 134 -3.50 -8.97 -3.87
C ASP A 134 -2.68 -7.93 -4.67
N TYR A 135 -3.34 -7.08 -5.46
CA TYR A 135 -2.69 -5.98 -6.20
C TYR A 135 -2.07 -4.92 -5.27
N ILE A 136 -2.81 -4.47 -4.25
CA ILE A 136 -2.29 -3.52 -3.25
C ILE A 136 -1.07 -4.11 -2.53
N THR A 137 -1.18 -5.37 -2.11
CA THR A 137 -0.10 -6.05 -1.36
C THR A 137 1.12 -6.26 -2.24
N GLY A 138 0.93 -6.63 -3.51
CA GLY A 138 1.99 -6.79 -4.49
C GLY A 138 2.76 -5.48 -4.74
N PHE A 139 2.06 -4.36 -4.92
CA PHE A 139 2.68 -3.05 -5.08
C PHE A 139 3.58 -2.68 -3.89
N ILE A 140 3.05 -2.81 -2.66
CA ILE A 140 3.81 -2.46 -1.45
C ILE A 140 5.06 -3.34 -1.34
N ALA A 141 4.92 -4.64 -1.58
CA ALA A 141 6.05 -5.56 -1.57
C ALA A 141 7.09 -5.21 -2.65
N MET A 142 6.65 -4.80 -3.84
CA MET A 142 7.52 -4.34 -4.93
C MET A 142 8.32 -3.10 -4.55
N ILE A 143 7.67 -2.06 -4.05
CA ILE A 143 8.36 -0.82 -3.63
C ILE A 143 9.37 -1.09 -2.50
N GLU A 144 9.07 -2.03 -1.61
CA GLU A 144 9.91 -2.39 -0.47
C GLU A 144 10.95 -3.50 -0.77
N GLY A 145 10.95 -4.07 -1.98
CA GLY A 145 11.87 -5.16 -2.34
C GLY A 145 11.61 -6.50 -1.64
N ARG A 146 10.39 -6.74 -1.16
CA ARG A 146 10.02 -7.95 -0.38
C ARG A 146 9.33 -9.01 -1.23
N GLU A 147 9.49 -10.27 -0.84
CA GLU A 147 8.72 -11.38 -1.43
C GLU A 147 7.22 -11.18 -1.20
N TYR A 148 6.41 -11.44 -2.23
CA TYR A 148 4.96 -11.58 -2.12
C TYR A 148 4.52 -12.98 -2.57
N ARG A 149 3.49 -13.54 -1.93
CA ARG A 149 3.07 -14.94 -2.14
C ARG A 149 1.74 -15.10 -2.88
N ARG A 150 1.08 -14.00 -3.21
CA ARG A 150 -0.18 -14.00 -3.96
C ARG A 150 0.10 -13.54 -5.38
N THR A 151 -0.36 -14.29 -6.36
CA THR A 151 -0.01 -14.05 -7.77
C THR A 151 -0.92 -13.02 -8.40
N MET A 152 -0.35 -11.90 -8.85
CA MET A 152 -1.03 -10.98 -9.77
C MET A 152 -0.98 -11.52 -11.20
N SER A 153 -1.87 -11.06 -12.08
CA SER A 153 -1.78 -11.41 -13.50
C SER A 153 -0.46 -10.94 -14.12
N ASN A 154 -0.04 -11.56 -15.24
CA ASN A 154 1.17 -11.14 -15.95
C ASN A 154 1.06 -9.69 -16.44
N LEU A 155 -0.10 -9.32 -17.00
CA LEU A 155 -0.44 -7.95 -17.37
C LEU A 155 -0.28 -6.98 -16.19
N GLY A 156 -0.75 -7.38 -15.00
CA GLY A 156 -0.59 -6.59 -13.78
C GLY A 156 0.86 -6.41 -13.36
N THR A 157 1.64 -7.50 -13.44
CA THR A 157 3.07 -7.50 -13.07
C THR A 157 3.86 -6.56 -13.96
N GLU A 158 3.69 -6.69 -15.29
CA GLU A 158 4.36 -5.83 -16.28
C GLU A 158 3.98 -4.36 -16.09
N TYR A 159 2.68 -4.06 -16.00
CA TYR A 159 2.21 -2.69 -15.80
C TYR A 159 2.77 -2.06 -14.52
N PHE A 160 2.81 -2.81 -13.42
CA PHE A 160 3.30 -2.29 -12.14
C PHE A 160 4.81 -2.01 -12.21
N LEU A 161 5.60 -2.93 -12.76
CA LEU A 161 7.05 -2.74 -12.90
C LEU A 161 7.38 -1.50 -13.77
N GLU A 162 6.73 -1.37 -14.93
CA GLU A 162 6.96 -0.23 -15.82
C GLU A 162 6.56 1.10 -15.18
N ASN A 163 5.41 1.17 -14.51
CA ASN A 163 4.95 2.42 -13.91
C ASN A 163 5.68 2.73 -12.60
N ILE A 164 6.17 1.73 -11.85
CA ILE A 164 7.06 1.97 -10.72
C ILE A 164 8.35 2.65 -11.19
N LYS A 165 8.93 2.21 -12.31
CA LYS A 165 10.10 2.87 -12.90
C LYS A 165 9.79 4.32 -13.27
N LYS A 166 8.67 4.57 -13.93
CA LYS A 166 8.25 5.91 -14.38
C LYS A 166 7.98 6.86 -13.21
N ASP A 167 7.28 6.37 -12.18
CA ASP A 167 6.77 7.20 -11.07
C ASP A 167 7.80 7.35 -9.93
N PHE A 168 8.62 6.33 -9.67
CA PHE A 168 9.51 6.27 -8.49
C PHE A 168 11.00 6.13 -8.84
N GLY A 169 11.34 6.02 -10.13
CA GLY A 169 12.71 5.99 -10.62
C GLY A 169 13.41 4.64 -10.50
N GLU A 170 14.70 4.65 -10.87
CA GLU A 170 15.51 3.45 -11.11
C GLU A 170 15.70 2.59 -9.86
N ARG A 171 15.94 3.21 -8.70
CA ARG A 171 16.12 2.47 -7.44
C ARG A 171 14.86 1.69 -7.04
N ALA A 172 13.69 2.32 -7.12
CA ALA A 172 12.43 1.67 -6.79
C ALA A 172 12.11 0.55 -7.79
N PHE A 173 12.47 0.75 -9.06
CA PHE A 173 12.36 -0.28 -10.07
C PHE A 173 13.24 -1.51 -9.78
N GLN A 174 14.50 -1.32 -9.39
CA GLN A 174 15.39 -2.42 -8.99
C GLN A 174 14.81 -3.23 -7.82
N LEU A 175 14.26 -2.55 -6.80
CA LEU A 175 13.56 -3.21 -5.69
C LEU A 175 12.34 -3.99 -6.16
N ALA A 176 11.54 -3.42 -7.06
CA ALA A 176 10.36 -4.07 -7.59
C ALA A 176 10.69 -5.32 -8.41
N ILE A 177 11.79 -5.27 -9.17
CA ILE A 177 12.32 -6.44 -9.89
C ILE A 177 12.80 -7.51 -8.88
N GLU A 178 13.57 -7.13 -7.86
CA GLU A 178 14.04 -8.07 -6.82
C GLU A 178 12.86 -8.75 -6.10
N ALA A 179 11.82 -7.99 -5.72
CA ALA A 179 10.59 -8.52 -5.13
C ALA A 179 9.90 -9.54 -6.05
N THR A 180 9.85 -9.25 -7.35
CA THR A 180 9.25 -10.13 -8.36
C THR A 180 10.07 -11.40 -8.55
N GLU A 181 11.40 -11.31 -8.54
CA GLU A 181 12.30 -12.46 -8.60
C GLU A 181 12.18 -13.37 -7.38
N LYS A 182 12.05 -12.78 -6.18
CA LYS A 182 11.76 -13.53 -4.95
C LYS A 182 10.43 -14.27 -5.05
N HIS A 183 9.38 -13.61 -5.55
CA HIS A 183 8.08 -14.24 -5.80
C HIS A 183 8.17 -15.42 -6.78
N ILE A 184 8.88 -15.25 -7.90
CA ILE A 184 9.11 -16.30 -8.90
C ILE A 184 9.83 -17.49 -8.26
N LYS A 185 10.94 -17.24 -7.56
CA LYS A 185 11.72 -18.27 -6.87
C LYS A 185 10.87 -19.05 -5.87
N TYR A 186 10.08 -18.36 -5.05
CA TYR A 186 9.17 -18.99 -4.11
C TYR A 186 8.19 -19.92 -4.82
N TYR A 187 7.49 -19.45 -5.86
CA TYR A 187 6.50 -20.28 -6.58
C TYR A 187 7.13 -21.47 -7.29
N ASN A 188 8.27 -21.27 -7.95
CA ASN A 188 9.01 -22.32 -8.63
C ASN A 188 9.49 -23.41 -7.65
N SER A 189 9.73 -23.07 -6.38
CA SER A 189 10.10 -24.03 -5.34
C SER A 189 8.95 -24.95 -4.89
N LEU A 190 7.70 -24.59 -5.15
CA LEU A 190 6.53 -25.37 -4.72
C LEU A 190 6.26 -26.61 -5.60
N GLY A 191 6.95 -26.76 -6.73
CA GLY A 191 6.84 -27.93 -7.60
C GLY A 191 5.56 -28.03 -8.45
N TYR A 192 4.64 -27.06 -8.36
CA TYR A 192 3.37 -27.06 -9.10
C TYR A 192 3.43 -26.39 -10.49
N GLY A 193 4.61 -25.98 -10.93
CA GLY A 193 4.82 -25.28 -12.20
C GLY A 193 5.83 -24.14 -12.09
N GLN A 194 6.26 -23.60 -13.22
CA GLN A 194 7.23 -22.51 -13.31
C GLN A 194 6.54 -21.23 -13.80
N LEU A 195 6.83 -20.07 -13.20
CA LEU A 195 6.26 -18.78 -13.61
C LEU A 195 7.01 -18.16 -14.82
N LYS A 196 7.20 -18.95 -15.88
CA LYS A 196 8.01 -18.59 -17.08
C LYS A 196 7.64 -17.24 -17.69
N ALA A 197 6.33 -16.96 -17.81
CA ALA A 197 5.88 -15.69 -18.37
C ALA A 197 6.30 -14.47 -17.52
N LYS A 198 6.43 -14.61 -16.19
CA LYS A 198 6.94 -13.54 -15.33
C LYS A 198 8.46 -13.44 -15.39
N GLU A 199 9.16 -14.57 -15.54
CA GLU A 199 10.60 -14.58 -15.80
C GLU A 199 10.92 -13.81 -17.09
N ASP A 200 10.15 -14.04 -18.16
CA ASP A 200 10.32 -13.31 -19.42
C ASP A 200 10.05 -11.80 -19.30
N ILE A 201 9.04 -11.39 -18.52
CA ILE A 201 8.77 -9.97 -18.23
C ILE A 201 9.98 -9.35 -17.52
N VAL A 202 10.44 -9.97 -16.42
CA VAL A 202 11.59 -9.46 -15.64
C VAL A 202 12.84 -9.39 -16.50
N ARG A 203 13.12 -10.42 -17.30
CA ARG A 203 14.28 -10.47 -18.18
C ARG A 203 14.26 -9.35 -19.22
N LYS A 204 13.16 -9.18 -19.96
CA LYS A 204 13.01 -8.10 -20.96
C LYS A 204 13.21 -6.71 -20.34
N LEU A 205 12.61 -6.51 -19.16
CA LEU A 205 12.69 -5.24 -18.46
C LEU A 205 14.09 -4.94 -17.92
N LYS A 206 14.85 -5.97 -17.50
CA LYS A 206 16.27 -5.86 -17.14
C LYS A 206 17.17 -5.61 -18.35
N GLU A 207 16.94 -6.29 -19.47
CA GLU A 207 17.68 -6.05 -20.73
C GLU A 207 17.51 -4.60 -21.20
N ALA A 208 16.29 -4.06 -21.07
CA ALA A 208 16.02 -2.65 -21.36
C ALA A 208 16.73 -1.66 -20.41
N LEU A 209 17.24 -2.10 -19.25
CA LEU A 209 18.12 -1.30 -18.38
C LEU A 209 19.57 -1.34 -18.81
N GLY A 210 20.09 -2.53 -19.14
CA GLY A 210 21.49 -2.74 -19.52
C GLY A 210 21.89 -2.02 -20.81
N ASN A 211 20.91 -1.61 -21.63
CA ASN A 211 21.15 -0.82 -22.84
C ASN A 211 21.32 0.69 -22.58
N PHE A 212 21.28 1.13 -21.31
CA PHE A 212 21.57 2.51 -20.88
C PHE A 212 22.73 2.49 -19.88
N GLU A 213 23.92 2.07 -20.29
CA GLU A 213 25.14 2.37 -19.52
C GLU A 213 25.57 3.82 -19.81
N PHE A 214 25.90 4.55 -18.74
CA PHE A 214 26.43 5.92 -18.75
C PHE A 214 27.90 5.96 -19.17
#